data_AF-A0A1I4SV20-F1
#
_entry.id   AF-A0A1I4SV20-F1
#
_cell.length_a   1.000
_cell.length_b   1.000
_cell.length_c   1.000
_cell.angle_alpha   90.00
_cell.angle_beta   90.00
_cell.angle_gamma   90.00
#
_symmetry.space_group_name_H-M   'P 1'
#
loop_
_entity.id
_entity.type
_entity.pdbx_description
1 polymer ?
#
loop_
_entity_poly.entity_id
_entity_poly.type
_entity_poly.pdbx_seq_one_letter_code
_entity_poly.pdbx_strand_id
1 'polypeptide(L)'
;MSGERTMRRMSQESVGRRRFERRVSSQSQHEVIQLVLDRRLQAGAPPPTETELMEDLGVSRDSVREAPKALQALDTVDIRHGYGTYAGEASLTPFVDGLTFRTLARPDGDTAALAEILQVREILEDGLVRRVAGTLTDDEPDALEAVVDRLEAAGKAGEPDDPTPELTVRRHRDIVAALRARDDEGAQRAMSDHFRGIEARAAQASQGVG
;
A
#
# COMPACT_ATOMS: atom_id res chain seq x y z
N MET A 1 1.20 47.66 -14.02
CA MET A 1 0.42 46.64 -14.76
C MET A 1 1.21 45.73 -15.72
N SER A 2 2.45 46.06 -16.12
CA SER A 2 3.24 45.19 -17.03
C SER A 2 3.96 44.02 -16.32
N GLY A 3 4.46 44.22 -15.09
CA GLY A 3 5.25 43.21 -14.36
C GLY A 3 4.46 42.00 -13.83
N GLU A 4 3.22 42.17 -13.38
CA GLU A 4 2.38 41.07 -12.87
C GLU A 4 1.94 40.10 -13.98
N ARG A 5 1.74 40.61 -15.21
CA ARG A 5 1.41 39.78 -16.37
C ARG A 5 2.59 38.89 -16.79
N THR A 6 3.82 39.38 -16.66
CA THR A 6 5.04 38.62 -16.97
C THR A 6 5.31 37.55 -15.91
N MET A 7 5.19 37.87 -14.61
CA MET A 7 5.36 36.87 -13.55
C MET A 7 4.29 35.76 -13.61
N ARG A 8 3.04 36.09 -13.94
CA ARG A 8 1.95 35.11 -14.09
C ARG A 8 2.14 34.19 -15.31
N ARG A 9 2.79 34.68 -16.37
CA ARG A 9 3.13 33.87 -17.55
C ARG A 9 4.29 32.92 -17.28
N MET A 10 5.34 33.39 -16.60
CA MET A 10 6.49 32.56 -16.20
C MET A 10 6.10 31.48 -15.18
N SER A 11 5.18 31.79 -14.25
CA SER A 11 4.68 30.78 -13.30
C SER A 11 3.86 29.70 -14.02
N GLN A 12 3.02 30.05 -14.99
CA GLN A 12 2.25 29.06 -15.77
C GLN A 12 3.12 28.23 -16.72
N GLU A 13 4.14 28.81 -17.37
CA GLU A 13 5.10 28.07 -18.19
C GLU A 13 5.93 27.09 -17.32
N SER A 14 6.31 27.48 -16.10
CA SER A 14 7.04 26.60 -15.16
C SER A 14 6.21 25.42 -14.62
N VAL A 15 4.88 25.60 -14.50
CA VAL A 15 3.96 24.54 -14.06
C VAL A 15 3.67 23.58 -15.22
N GLY A 16 3.48 24.10 -16.44
CA GLY A 16 3.30 23.30 -17.65
C GLY A 16 4.51 22.42 -17.95
N ARG A 17 5.72 22.99 -17.84
CA ARG A 17 6.97 22.24 -18.05
C ARG A 17 7.18 21.13 -17.02
N ARG A 18 6.97 21.40 -15.73
CA ARG A 18 7.05 20.38 -14.65
C ARG A 18 6.02 19.26 -14.78
N ARG A 19 4.83 19.56 -15.30
CA ARG A 19 3.78 18.54 -15.55
C ARG A 19 4.14 17.66 -16.75
N PHE A 20 4.72 18.25 -17.79
CA PHE A 20 5.22 17.51 -18.95
C PHE A 20 6.40 16.59 -18.59
N GLU A 21 7.40 17.11 -17.86
CA GLU A 21 8.55 16.33 -17.38
C GLU A 21 8.12 15.15 -16.50
N ARG A 22 7.13 15.32 -15.61
CA ARG A 22 6.55 14.21 -14.83
C ARG A 22 5.87 13.14 -15.68
N ARG A 23 5.16 13.53 -16.74
CA ARG A 23 4.49 12.57 -17.65
C ARG A 23 5.50 11.75 -18.44
N VAL A 24 6.54 12.39 -18.97
CA VAL A 24 7.62 11.69 -19.71
C VAL A 24 8.40 10.77 -18.79
N SER A 25 8.73 11.21 -17.58
CA SER A 25 9.40 10.36 -16.57
C SER A 25 8.55 9.15 -16.19
N SER A 26 7.24 9.33 -16.00
CA SER A 26 6.30 8.23 -15.72
C SER A 26 6.14 7.27 -16.90
N GLN A 27 6.18 7.76 -18.14
CA GLN A 27 6.13 6.91 -19.33
C GLN A 27 7.37 6.02 -19.44
N SER A 28 8.57 6.60 -19.32
CA SER A 28 9.82 5.82 -19.40
C SER A 28 9.97 4.82 -18.25
N GLN A 29 9.46 5.13 -17.04
CA GLN A 29 9.37 4.14 -15.95
C GLN A 29 8.49 2.96 -16.35
N HIS A 30 7.31 3.23 -16.91
CA HIS A 30 6.38 2.19 -17.33
C HIS A 30 6.98 1.29 -18.41
N GLU A 31 7.66 1.87 -19.39
CA GLU A 31 8.31 1.14 -20.47
C GLU A 31 9.46 0.25 -19.97
N VAL A 32 10.27 0.73 -19.02
CA VAL A 32 11.30 -0.10 -18.37
C VAL A 32 10.67 -1.24 -17.56
N ILE A 33 9.57 -0.98 -16.84
CA ILE A 33 8.82 -2.03 -16.14
C ILE A 33 8.33 -3.09 -17.12
N GLN A 34 7.70 -2.68 -18.24
CA GLN A 34 7.23 -3.62 -19.25
C GLN A 34 8.38 -4.46 -19.83
N LEU A 35 9.52 -3.85 -20.11
CA LEU A 35 10.68 -4.57 -20.61
C LEU A 35 11.23 -5.61 -19.62
N VAL A 36 11.27 -5.27 -18.32
CA VAL A 36 11.63 -6.22 -17.25
C VAL A 36 10.66 -7.40 -17.21
N LEU A 37 9.36 -7.13 -17.35
CA LEU A 37 8.30 -8.15 -17.38
C LEU A 37 8.37 -9.02 -18.63
N ASP A 38 8.51 -8.42 -19.81
CA ASP A 38 8.59 -9.11 -21.12
C ASP A 38 9.80 -10.02 -21.20
N ARG A 39 10.95 -9.55 -20.68
CA ARG A 39 12.18 -10.33 -20.59
C ARG A 39 12.22 -11.29 -19.40
N ARG A 40 11.18 -11.28 -18.54
CA ARG A 40 11.04 -12.13 -17.33
C ARG A 40 12.28 -12.12 -16.44
N LEU A 41 12.90 -10.94 -16.31
CA LEU A 41 14.15 -10.80 -15.57
C LEU A 41 13.92 -11.15 -14.10
N GLN A 42 14.77 -12.02 -13.58
CA GLN A 42 14.77 -12.37 -12.16
C GLN A 42 15.52 -11.30 -11.37
N ALA A 43 15.19 -11.15 -10.09
CA ALA A 43 15.93 -10.28 -9.18
C ALA A 43 17.43 -10.59 -9.24
N GLY A 44 18.25 -9.55 -9.30
CA GLY A 44 19.70 -9.63 -9.44
C GLY A 44 20.21 -9.88 -10.87
N ALA A 45 19.34 -10.07 -11.87
CA ALA A 45 19.76 -10.10 -13.27
C ALA A 45 20.09 -8.68 -13.78
N PRO A 46 21.07 -8.50 -14.67
CA PRO A 46 21.28 -7.20 -15.30
C PRO A 46 20.08 -6.85 -16.19
N PRO A 47 19.43 -5.68 -16.00
CA PRO A 47 18.46 -5.17 -16.94
C PRO A 47 19.15 -4.68 -18.20
N PRO A 48 18.38 -4.31 -19.24
CA PRO A 48 18.93 -3.76 -20.46
C PRO A 48 19.69 -2.47 -20.16
N THR A 49 20.81 -2.29 -20.86
CA THR A 49 21.68 -1.12 -20.75
C THR A 49 20.98 0.15 -21.21
N GLU A 50 21.50 1.32 -20.84
CA GLU A 50 20.91 2.59 -21.29
C GLU A 50 20.76 2.67 -22.82
N THR A 51 21.74 2.16 -23.56
CA THR A 51 21.70 2.11 -25.03
C THR A 51 20.58 1.22 -25.54
N GLU A 52 20.46 0.00 -24.99
CA GLU A 52 19.38 -0.92 -25.35
C GLU A 52 18.00 -0.35 -24.99
N LEU A 53 17.86 0.35 -23.86
CA LEU A 53 16.62 1.04 -23.50
C LEU A 53 16.26 2.16 -24.48
N MET A 54 17.25 2.94 -24.93
CA MET A 54 17.03 3.98 -25.93
C MET A 54 16.61 3.39 -27.28
N GLU A 55 17.20 2.27 -27.69
CA GLU A 55 16.90 1.58 -28.94
C GLU A 55 15.54 0.88 -28.91
N ASP A 56 15.25 0.13 -27.84
CA ASP A 56 14.02 -0.64 -27.69
C ASP A 56 12.78 0.23 -27.47
N LEU A 57 12.95 1.34 -26.73
CA LEU A 57 11.82 2.17 -26.29
C LEU A 57 11.72 3.52 -27.04
N GLY A 58 12.74 3.90 -27.82
CA GLY A 58 12.74 5.14 -28.59
C GLY A 58 12.78 6.41 -27.72
N VAL A 59 13.26 6.30 -26.48
CA VAL A 59 13.28 7.39 -25.49
C VAL A 59 14.58 8.18 -25.51
N SER A 60 14.52 9.42 -25.02
CA SER A 60 15.71 10.28 -24.91
C SER A 60 16.69 9.77 -23.85
N ARG A 61 17.99 10.06 -24.03
CA ARG A 61 19.04 9.75 -23.06
C ARG A 61 18.75 10.29 -21.66
N ASP A 62 18.19 11.51 -21.57
CA ASP A 62 17.84 12.11 -20.28
C ASP A 62 16.71 11.34 -19.58
N SER A 63 15.73 10.84 -20.33
CA SER A 63 14.65 9.99 -19.79
C SER A 63 15.19 8.67 -19.24
N VAL A 64 16.11 8.03 -19.96
CA VAL A 64 16.75 6.77 -19.56
C VAL A 64 17.65 6.94 -18.34
N ARG A 65 18.29 8.11 -18.18
CA ARG A 65 19.15 8.35 -17.01
C ARG A 65 18.36 8.65 -15.73
N GLU A 66 17.13 9.15 -15.83
CA GLU A 66 16.29 9.48 -14.67
C GLU A 66 15.32 8.35 -14.29
N ALA A 67 14.92 7.49 -15.23
CA ALA A 67 14.02 6.36 -14.95
C ALA A 67 14.57 5.37 -13.89
N PRO A 68 15.84 4.91 -13.94
CA PRO A 68 16.39 3.95 -12.98
C PRO A 68 16.36 4.45 -11.54
N LYS A 69 16.58 5.76 -11.29
CA LYS A 69 16.54 6.29 -9.92
C LYS A 69 15.14 6.22 -9.32
N ALA A 70 14.13 6.53 -10.11
CA ALA A 70 12.74 6.44 -9.67
C ALA A 70 12.28 5.00 -9.52
N LEU A 71 12.73 4.10 -10.40
CA LEU A 71 12.49 2.66 -10.29
C LEU A 71 13.22 2.03 -9.11
N GLN A 72 14.41 2.55 -8.74
CA GLN A 72 15.12 2.15 -7.54
C GLN A 72 14.35 2.56 -6.28
N ALA A 73 13.72 3.74 -6.28
CA ALA A 73 12.85 4.16 -5.18
C ALA A 73 11.59 3.28 -5.05
N LEU A 74 11.19 2.58 -6.12
CA LEU A 74 10.11 1.59 -6.15
C LEU A 74 10.61 0.14 -6.01
N ASP A 75 11.91 -0.04 -5.72
CA ASP A 75 12.56 -1.34 -5.58
C ASP A 75 12.44 -2.26 -6.82
N THR A 76 12.12 -1.68 -7.99
CA THR A 76 12.05 -2.39 -9.27
C THR A 76 13.45 -2.66 -9.84
N VAL A 77 14.43 -1.84 -9.47
CA VAL A 77 15.85 -2.01 -9.86
C VAL A 77 16.78 -1.69 -8.69
N ASP A 78 17.95 -2.33 -8.67
CA ASP A 78 19.03 -2.11 -7.71
C ASP A 78 20.24 -1.50 -8.43
N ILE A 79 20.62 -0.27 -8.06
CA ILE A 79 21.80 0.41 -8.62
C ILE A 79 23.00 0.19 -7.69
N ARG A 80 23.97 -0.60 -8.15
CA ARG A 80 25.20 -0.91 -7.41
C ARG A 80 26.35 -0.05 -7.94
N HIS A 81 26.86 0.82 -7.08
CA HIS A 81 27.94 1.74 -7.44
C HIS A 81 29.18 0.98 -7.97
N GLY A 82 29.60 1.28 -9.20
CA GLY A 82 30.72 0.62 -9.87
C GLY A 82 30.41 -0.74 -10.52
N TYR A 83 29.21 -1.29 -10.31
CA TYR A 83 28.81 -2.61 -10.84
C TYR A 83 27.60 -2.58 -11.77
N GLY A 84 26.91 -1.43 -11.87
CA GLY A 84 25.77 -1.23 -12.77
C GLY A 84 24.41 -1.37 -12.09
N THR A 85 23.36 -1.45 -12.90
CA THR A 85 21.97 -1.64 -12.45
C THR A 85 21.61 -3.11 -12.55
N TYR A 86 20.75 -3.59 -11.65
CA TYR A 86 20.23 -4.96 -11.57
C TYR A 86 18.71 -4.90 -11.41
N ALA A 87 17.97 -5.93 -11.84
CA ALA A 87 16.55 -6.04 -11.53
C ALA A 87 16.37 -6.21 -10.01
N GLY A 88 15.45 -5.45 -9.42
CA GLY A 88 15.13 -5.49 -8.01
C GLY A 88 14.09 -6.56 -7.68
N GLU A 89 13.74 -6.68 -6.40
CA GLU A 89 12.73 -7.66 -5.95
C GLU A 89 11.29 -7.18 -6.17
N ALA A 90 11.10 -5.89 -6.49
CA ALA A 90 9.80 -5.23 -6.53
C ALA A 90 9.01 -5.48 -5.24
N SER A 91 9.66 -5.29 -4.09
CA SER A 91 9.05 -5.52 -2.78
C SER A 91 7.94 -4.52 -2.47
N LEU A 92 7.13 -4.82 -1.44
CA LEU A 92 6.11 -3.90 -0.93
C LEU A 92 6.69 -2.81 -0.01
N THR A 93 8.00 -2.82 0.25
CA THR A 93 8.66 -1.88 1.18
C THR A 93 8.39 -0.41 0.83
N PRO A 94 8.54 0.03 -0.44
CA PRO A 94 8.25 1.43 -0.80
C PRO A 94 6.80 1.84 -0.55
N PHE A 95 5.85 0.91 -0.69
CA PHE A 95 4.44 1.16 -0.39
C PHE A 95 4.22 1.34 1.12
N VAL A 96 4.79 0.46 1.94
CA VAL A 96 4.72 0.54 3.41
C VAL A 96 5.38 1.80 3.94
N ASP A 97 6.54 2.17 3.42
CA ASP A 97 7.25 3.40 3.79
C ASP A 97 6.42 4.64 3.44
N GLY A 98 5.78 4.64 2.26
CA GLY A 98 4.88 5.71 1.84
C GLY A 98 3.68 5.89 2.76
N LEU A 99 3.04 4.80 3.18
CA LEU A 99 1.94 4.84 4.16
C LEU A 99 2.44 5.32 5.53
N THR A 100 3.59 4.83 5.99
CA THR A 100 4.19 5.24 7.27
C THR A 100 4.50 6.72 7.29
N PHE A 101 5.15 7.23 6.23
CA PHE A 101 5.42 8.65 6.08
C PHE A 101 4.13 9.47 6.08
N ARG A 102 3.09 9.01 5.36
CA ARG A 102 1.81 9.71 5.30
C ARG A 102 1.15 9.83 6.68
N THR A 103 1.27 8.81 7.53
CA THR A 103 0.77 8.83 8.91
C THR A 103 1.59 9.77 9.79
N LEU A 104 2.92 9.72 9.70
CA LEU A 104 3.82 10.52 10.55
C LEU A 104 3.92 12.00 10.16
N ALA A 105 3.70 12.33 8.88
CA ALA A 105 3.82 13.70 8.37
C ALA A 105 2.59 14.58 8.69
N ARG A 106 1.64 14.07 9.47
CA ARG A 106 0.38 14.75 9.80
C ARG A 106 0.50 15.52 11.11
N PRO A 107 -0.15 16.69 11.24
CA PRO A 107 -0.28 17.36 12.53
C PRO A 107 -0.96 16.45 13.56
N ASP A 108 -0.60 16.60 14.83
CA ASP A 108 -1.23 15.87 15.94
C ASP A 108 -2.76 16.00 15.88
N GLY A 109 -3.47 14.88 15.91
CA GLY A 109 -4.93 14.81 15.87
C GLY A 109 -5.57 14.63 14.48
N ASP A 110 -4.82 14.74 13.37
CA ASP A 110 -5.33 14.41 12.02
C ASP A 110 -5.35 12.89 11.79
N THR A 111 -6.51 12.31 12.07
CA THR A 111 -6.80 10.87 11.96
C THR A 111 -7.27 10.45 10.55
N ALA A 112 -7.36 11.38 9.60
CA ALA A 112 -7.80 11.06 8.24
C ALA A 112 -6.84 10.08 7.53
N ALA A 113 -5.53 10.23 7.76
CA ALA A 113 -4.52 9.30 7.23
C ALA A 113 -4.68 7.88 7.79
N LEU A 114 -5.04 7.76 9.08
CA LEU A 114 -5.32 6.47 9.70
C LEU A 114 -6.58 5.84 9.10
N ALA A 115 -7.64 6.62 8.88
CA ALA A 115 -8.86 6.14 8.25
C ALA A 115 -8.61 5.59 6.83
N GLU A 116 -7.81 6.28 6.02
CA GLU A 116 -7.45 5.78 4.68
C GLU A 116 -6.64 4.49 4.72
N ILE A 117 -5.75 4.32 5.71
CA ILE A 117 -5.02 3.06 5.90
C ILE A 117 -5.97 1.94 6.31
N LEU A 118 -6.92 2.22 7.20
CA LEU A 118 -7.93 1.24 7.61
C LEU A 118 -8.80 0.80 6.42
N GLN A 119 -9.15 1.70 5.50
CA GLN A 119 -9.87 1.38 4.26
C GLN A 119 -9.07 0.46 3.34
N VAL A 120 -7.77 0.74 3.15
CA VAL A 120 -6.90 -0.14 2.34
C VAL A 120 -6.81 -1.52 2.99
N ARG A 121 -6.67 -1.57 4.32
CA ARG A 121 -6.63 -2.81 5.09
C ARG A 121 -7.92 -3.61 4.93
N GLU A 122 -9.08 -2.98 5.03
CA GLU A 122 -10.38 -3.63 4.83
C GLU A 122 -10.45 -4.31 3.45
N ILE A 123 -10.12 -3.58 2.37
CA ILE A 123 -10.17 -4.12 1.00
C ILE A 123 -9.24 -5.33 0.84
N LEU A 124 -8.03 -5.26 1.39
CA LEU A 124 -7.07 -6.36 1.31
C LEU A 124 -7.52 -7.58 2.12
N GLU A 125 -7.97 -7.38 3.36
CA GLU A 125 -8.38 -8.49 4.22
C GLU A 125 -9.68 -9.15 3.76
N ASP A 126 -10.64 -8.39 3.24
CA ASP A 126 -11.87 -8.92 2.63
C ASP A 126 -11.55 -9.77 1.38
N GLY A 127 -10.61 -9.31 0.55
CA GLY A 127 -10.14 -10.09 -0.60
C GLY A 127 -9.37 -11.36 -0.20
N LEU A 128 -8.58 -11.29 0.88
CA LEU A 128 -7.76 -12.41 1.35
C LEU A 128 -8.58 -13.48 2.05
N VAL A 129 -9.52 -13.12 2.93
CA VAL A 129 -10.31 -14.08 3.71
C VAL A 129 -11.04 -15.07 2.79
N ARG A 130 -11.63 -14.56 1.70
CA ARG A 130 -12.31 -15.38 0.69
C ARG A 130 -11.37 -16.36 -0.03
N ARG A 131 -10.09 -16.01 -0.18
CA ARG A 131 -9.10 -16.89 -0.83
C ARG A 131 -8.57 -17.99 0.09
N VAL A 132 -8.51 -17.71 1.40
CA VAL A 132 -7.87 -18.61 2.37
C VAL A 132 -8.86 -19.46 3.17
N ALA A 133 -10.12 -19.04 3.29
CA ALA A 133 -11.14 -19.76 4.08
C ALA A 133 -11.27 -21.24 3.68
N GLY A 134 -11.37 -21.52 2.38
CA GLY A 134 -11.38 -22.88 1.84
C GLY A 134 -10.05 -23.64 1.90
N THR A 135 -8.93 -22.98 2.21
CA THR A 135 -7.59 -23.61 2.21
C THR A 135 -7.03 -23.88 3.60
N LEU A 136 -7.71 -23.43 4.66
CA LEU A 136 -7.25 -23.67 6.03
C LEU A 136 -7.12 -25.17 6.31
N THR A 137 -6.30 -25.53 7.27
CA THR A 137 -6.24 -26.83 7.93
C THR A 137 -7.23 -26.83 9.09
N ASP A 138 -7.62 -28.00 9.56
CA ASP A 138 -8.65 -28.10 10.60
C ASP A 138 -8.18 -27.54 11.96
N ASP A 139 -6.86 -27.45 12.19
CA ASP A 139 -6.27 -26.90 13.41
C ASP A 139 -6.17 -25.36 13.42
N GLU A 140 -6.22 -24.71 12.26
CA GLU A 140 -6.05 -23.25 12.15
C GLU A 140 -7.21 -22.45 12.80
N PRO A 141 -8.49 -22.82 12.62
CA PRO A 141 -9.58 -22.18 13.35
C PRO A 141 -9.45 -22.29 14.88
N ASP A 142 -8.88 -23.39 15.40
CA ASP A 142 -8.66 -23.55 16.84
C ASP A 142 -7.56 -22.61 17.36
N ALA A 143 -6.49 -22.42 16.58
CA ALA A 143 -5.47 -21.42 16.87
C ALA A 143 -6.03 -19.99 16.86
N LEU A 144 -6.95 -19.69 15.93
CA LEU A 144 -7.64 -18.40 15.88
C LEU A 144 -8.59 -18.21 17.07
N GLU A 145 -9.35 -19.23 17.47
CA GLU A 145 -10.21 -19.15 18.66
C GLU A 145 -9.39 -18.83 19.92
N ALA A 146 -8.20 -19.44 20.08
CA ALA A 146 -7.29 -19.13 21.18
C ALA A 146 -6.76 -17.69 21.16
N VAL A 147 -6.69 -17.04 20.00
CA VAL A 147 -6.40 -15.60 19.89
C VAL A 147 -7.60 -14.78 20.38
N VAL A 148 -8.82 -15.16 20.00
CA VAL A 148 -10.05 -14.48 20.41
C VAL A 148 -10.29 -14.61 21.91
N ASP A 149 -9.98 -15.76 22.51
CA ASP A 149 -10.05 -15.95 23.97
C ASP A 149 -9.07 -15.05 24.71
N ARG A 150 -7.85 -14.85 24.18
CA ARG A 150 -6.89 -13.89 24.74
C ARG A 150 -7.40 -12.45 24.61
N LEU A 151 -8.05 -12.11 23.50
CA LEU A 151 -8.65 -10.80 23.30
C LEU A 151 -9.79 -10.55 24.30
N GLU A 152 -10.62 -11.56 24.58
CA GLU A 152 -11.68 -11.46 25.59
C GLU A 152 -11.11 -11.31 27.00
N ALA A 153 -10.10 -12.09 27.34
CA ALA A 153 -9.43 -12.00 28.63
C ALA A 153 -8.81 -10.61 28.85
N ALA A 154 -8.15 -10.06 27.82
CA ALA A 154 -7.61 -8.71 27.85
C ALA A 154 -8.74 -7.69 28.06
N GLY A 155 -9.81 -7.75 27.27
CA GLY A 155 -10.92 -6.80 27.37
C GLY A 155 -11.56 -6.78 28.76
N LYS A 156 -11.68 -7.94 29.42
CA LYS A 156 -12.13 -8.07 30.82
C LYS A 156 -11.16 -7.47 31.84
N ALA A 157 -9.86 -7.45 31.52
CA ALA A 157 -8.83 -6.83 32.35
C ALA A 157 -8.72 -5.30 32.11
N GLY A 158 -9.49 -4.74 31.17
CA GLY A 158 -9.44 -3.32 30.81
C GLY A 158 -8.33 -2.97 29.81
N GLU A 159 -7.82 -3.96 29.06
CA GLU A 159 -6.82 -3.77 28.02
C GLU A 159 -7.28 -4.45 26.71
N PRO A 160 -7.10 -3.88 25.52
CA PRO A 160 -6.75 -2.49 25.22
C PRO A 160 -7.89 -1.51 25.58
N ASP A 161 -7.66 -0.20 25.36
CA ASP A 161 -8.68 0.87 25.38
C ASP A 161 -9.74 0.66 24.25
N ASP A 162 -10.35 -0.51 24.18
CA ASP A 162 -11.52 -0.77 23.36
C ASP A 162 -12.76 -0.39 24.17
N PRO A 163 -13.56 0.60 23.73
CA PRO A 163 -14.78 0.98 24.43
C PRO A 163 -15.89 -0.10 24.32
N THR A 164 -15.72 -1.11 23.47
CA THR A 164 -16.72 -2.16 23.20
C THR A 164 -16.09 -3.55 23.07
N PRO A 165 -15.36 -4.04 24.09
CA PRO A 165 -14.58 -5.28 23.97
C PRO A 165 -15.45 -6.51 23.68
N GLU A 166 -16.67 -6.59 24.23
CA GLU A 166 -17.58 -7.71 23.99
C GLU A 166 -18.06 -7.76 22.53
N LEU A 167 -18.29 -6.60 21.92
CA LEU A 167 -18.67 -6.50 20.50
C LEU A 167 -17.52 -6.91 19.60
N THR A 168 -16.30 -6.47 19.92
CA THR A 168 -15.09 -6.84 19.20
C THR A 168 -14.87 -8.35 19.26
N VAL A 169 -14.94 -8.96 20.44
CA VAL A 169 -14.82 -10.41 20.62
C VAL A 169 -15.88 -11.16 19.82
N ARG A 170 -17.16 -10.75 19.92
CA ARG A 170 -18.25 -11.39 19.18
C ARG A 170 -17.99 -11.40 17.67
N ARG A 171 -17.61 -10.26 17.10
CA ARG A 171 -17.30 -10.14 15.66
C ARG A 171 -16.15 -11.05 15.24
N HIS A 172 -15.11 -11.17 16.05
CA HIS A 172 -14.02 -12.11 15.76
C HIS A 172 -14.48 -13.57 15.82
N ARG A 173 -15.35 -13.94 16.79
CA ARG A 173 -15.94 -15.28 16.84
C ARG A 173 -16.80 -15.59 15.62
N ASP A 174 -17.55 -14.61 15.11
CA ASP A 174 -18.34 -14.78 13.89
C ASP A 174 -17.43 -15.13 12.69
N ILE A 175 -16.26 -14.48 12.59
CA ILE A 175 -15.24 -14.79 11.57
C ILE A 175 -14.71 -16.22 11.74
N VAL A 176 -14.25 -16.58 12.94
CA VAL A 176 -13.70 -17.92 13.21
C VAL A 176 -14.73 -19.02 12.95
N ALA A 177 -15.99 -18.80 13.34
CA ALA A 177 -17.08 -19.73 13.08
C ALA A 177 -17.31 -19.96 11.59
N ALA A 178 -17.31 -18.89 10.78
CA ALA A 178 -17.45 -19.00 9.34
C ALA A 178 -16.25 -19.72 8.68
N LEU A 179 -15.03 -19.43 9.14
CA LEU A 179 -13.82 -20.11 8.69
C LEU A 179 -13.87 -21.61 9.03
N ARG A 180 -14.27 -21.98 10.25
CA ARG A 180 -14.43 -23.38 10.66
C ARG A 180 -15.50 -24.10 9.84
N ALA A 181 -16.58 -23.40 9.48
CA ALA A 181 -17.64 -23.94 8.64
C ALA A 181 -17.26 -24.03 7.15
N ARG A 182 -16.08 -23.52 6.74
CA ARG A 182 -15.66 -23.38 5.34
C ARG A 182 -16.65 -22.56 4.51
N ASP A 183 -17.31 -21.59 5.16
CA ASP A 183 -18.24 -20.67 4.51
C ASP A 183 -17.46 -19.43 4.06
N ASP A 184 -16.90 -19.47 2.84
CA ASP A 184 -16.10 -18.39 2.27
C ASP A 184 -16.88 -17.06 2.23
N GLU A 185 -18.16 -17.10 1.85
CA GLU A 185 -19.00 -15.90 1.79
C GLU A 185 -19.36 -15.41 3.20
N GLY A 186 -19.62 -16.34 4.14
CA GLY A 186 -19.86 -16.01 5.54
C GLY A 186 -18.66 -15.34 6.19
N ALA A 187 -17.46 -15.85 5.91
CA ALA A 187 -16.21 -15.29 6.43
C ALA A 187 -15.96 -13.90 5.87
N GLN A 188 -16.22 -13.69 4.56
CA GLN A 188 -16.15 -12.38 3.94
C GLN A 188 -17.14 -11.38 4.57
N ARG A 189 -18.41 -11.77 4.72
CA ARG A 189 -19.43 -10.93 5.37
C ARG A 189 -19.04 -10.57 6.81
N ALA A 190 -18.57 -11.54 7.59
CA ALA A 190 -18.16 -11.32 8.98
C ALA A 190 -16.95 -10.38 9.08
N MET A 191 -15.97 -10.49 8.16
CA MET A 191 -14.83 -9.59 8.08
C MET A 191 -15.24 -8.16 7.73
N SER A 192 -16.07 -7.98 6.70
CA SER A 192 -16.64 -6.68 6.32
C SER A 192 -17.42 -6.01 7.48
N ASP A 193 -18.17 -6.79 8.26
CA ASP A 193 -18.92 -6.29 9.43
C ASP A 193 -18.00 -5.92 10.61
N HIS A 194 -16.89 -6.65 10.77
CA HIS A 194 -15.86 -6.35 11.75
C HIS A 194 -15.17 -5.00 11.43
N PHE A 195 -14.76 -4.79 10.17
CA PHE A 195 -14.05 -3.59 9.74
C PHE A 195 -14.89 -2.31 9.79
N ARG A 196 -16.14 -2.34 9.31
CA ARG A 196 -17.07 -1.21 9.46
C ARG A 196 -17.21 -0.76 10.92
N GLY A 197 -17.08 -1.71 11.85
CA GLY A 197 -17.04 -1.45 13.28
C GLY A 197 -15.77 -0.75 13.77
N ILE A 198 -14.61 -1.03 13.18
CA ILE A 198 -13.34 -0.35 13.47
C ILE A 198 -13.39 1.08 12.90
N GLU A 199 -13.82 1.26 11.66
CA GLU A 199 -13.87 2.58 11.01
C GLU A 199 -14.80 3.55 11.74
N ALA A 200 -15.99 3.09 12.12
CA ALA A 200 -16.93 3.90 12.89
C ALA A 200 -16.32 4.37 14.23
N ARG A 201 -15.53 3.52 14.89
CA ARG A 201 -14.82 3.87 16.14
C ARG A 201 -13.67 4.83 15.90
N ALA A 202 -12.87 4.59 14.85
CA ALA A 202 -11.79 5.48 14.45
C ALA A 202 -12.33 6.89 14.17
N ALA A 203 -13.44 6.99 13.40
CA ALA A 203 -14.10 8.26 13.09
C ALA A 203 -14.71 8.95 14.34
N GLN A 204 -15.19 8.20 15.32
CA GLN A 204 -15.67 8.77 16.60
C GLN A 204 -14.51 9.30 17.45
N ALA A 205 -13.39 8.59 17.51
CA ALA A 205 -12.18 9.05 18.18
C ALA A 205 -11.64 10.34 17.54
N SER A 206 -11.74 10.47 16.21
CA SER A 206 -11.42 11.70 15.47
C SER A 206 -12.27 12.91 15.88
N GLN A 207 -13.54 12.69 16.27
CA GLN A 207 -14.51 13.74 16.56
C GLN A 207 -14.53 14.15 18.04
N GLY A 208 -14.00 13.32 18.94
CA GLY A 208 -13.95 13.57 20.39
C GLY A 208 -12.72 14.35 20.87
N VAL A 209 -11.75 14.60 19.98
CA VAL A 209 -10.56 15.42 20.27
C VAL A 209 -10.78 16.82 19.69
N GLY A 210 -11.54 17.65 20.41
CA GLY A 210 -11.85 19.04 20.04
C GLY A 210 -11.96 19.93 21.27
#